data_AF-X0Z3Z0-F1
#
_entry.id   AF-X0Z3Z0-F1
#
_cell.length_a   1.000
_cell.length_b   1.000
_cell.length_c   1.000
_cell.angle_alpha   90.00
_cell.angle_beta   90.00
_cell.angle_gamma   90.00
#
_symmetry.space_group_name_H-M   'P 1'
#
loop_
_entity.id
_entity.type
_entity.pdbx_description
1 polymer ?
#
loop_
_entity_poly.entity_id
_entity_poly.type
_entity_poly.pdbx_seq_one_letter_code
_entity_poly.pdbx_strand_id
1 'polypeptide(L)'
;LTTVLNAYVGATLGEYLMNLVVSLKEIGLTIEPHIIQSNGGLMSISTAAAAPVRTVLSGPSAGVVGAAYVARLAGIPDIITLDMGGTSTDVSLLRNAQPSMEAGQKIAGYPIRVPAIAIHTIGAGGGSIAWTDDALGFHVGPRSAGAVPGPAAYGLGGDQPTVTDANILLGRLNQESLLGGEMPIYRDLADKAVESIAKRLDLPKERTAAGILQIAVSAMVRAVRVISVEKGEDPQG
;
A
#
# COMPACT_ATOMS: atom_id res chain seq x y z
N LEU A 1 -4.39 -9.58 23.54
CA LEU A 1 -3.83 -9.63 22.17
C LEU A 1 -3.08 -8.36 21.79
N THR A 2 -3.66 -7.16 21.91
CA THR A 2 -2.95 -5.88 21.68
C THR A 2 -1.62 -5.79 22.44
N THR A 3 -1.59 -6.19 23.72
CA THR A 3 -0.35 -6.27 24.51
C THR A 3 0.69 -7.24 23.93
N VAL A 4 0.24 -8.37 23.38
CA VAL A 4 1.14 -9.39 22.77
C VAL A 4 1.76 -8.83 21.49
N LEU A 5 0.97 -8.21 20.62
CA LEU A 5 1.47 -7.55 19.41
C LEU A 5 2.42 -6.40 19.74
N ASN A 6 2.10 -5.62 20.78
CA ASN A 6 2.98 -4.56 21.25
C ASN A 6 4.34 -5.10 21.72
N ALA A 7 4.34 -6.18 22.51
CA ALA A 7 5.56 -6.83 22.99
C ALA A 7 6.36 -7.47 21.84
N TYR A 8 5.66 -8.08 20.88
CA TYR A 8 6.29 -8.75 19.73
C TYR A 8 7.10 -7.78 18.85
N VAL A 9 6.59 -6.58 18.61
CA VAL A 9 7.24 -5.58 17.74
C VAL A 9 8.18 -4.64 18.54
N GLY A 10 7.99 -4.51 19.85
CA GLY A 10 8.62 -3.48 20.67
C GLY A 10 10.14 -3.47 20.68
N ALA A 11 10.77 -4.65 20.75
CA ALA A 11 12.23 -4.72 20.75
C ALA A 11 12.83 -4.18 19.44
N THR A 12 12.35 -4.70 18.30
CA THR A 12 12.85 -4.33 16.97
C THR A 12 12.58 -2.86 16.63
N LEU A 13 11.36 -2.37 16.88
CA LEU A 13 11.03 -0.98 16.59
C LEU A 13 11.76 -0.03 17.54
N GLY A 14 11.86 -0.38 18.82
CA GLY A 14 12.57 0.42 19.81
C GLY A 14 14.04 0.62 19.44
N GLU A 15 14.73 -0.45 19.08
CA GLU A 15 16.13 -0.39 18.63
C GLU A 15 16.29 0.48 17.38
N TYR A 16 15.43 0.28 16.37
CA TYR A 16 15.43 1.09 15.16
C TYR A 16 15.27 2.59 15.44
N LEU A 17 14.28 2.96 16.27
CA LEU A 17 14.02 4.36 16.57
C LEU A 17 15.13 5.00 17.40
N MET A 18 15.75 4.25 18.31
CA MET A 18 16.89 4.76 19.08
C MET A 18 18.12 4.96 18.20
N ASN A 19 18.39 4.04 17.28
CA ASN A 19 19.46 4.19 16.29
C ASN A 19 19.22 5.42 15.40
N LEU A 20 17.97 5.67 14.98
CA LEU A 20 17.61 6.88 14.24
C LEU A 20 17.92 8.16 15.04
N VAL A 21 17.61 8.21 16.34
CA VAL A 21 17.94 9.37 17.20
C VAL A 21 19.44 9.60 17.25
N VAL A 22 20.23 8.53 17.41
CA VAL A 22 21.69 8.62 17.48
C VAL A 22 22.24 9.17 16.16
N SER A 23 21.85 8.58 15.02
CA SER A 23 22.33 9.02 13.71
C SER A 23 21.92 10.45 13.39
N LEU A 24 20.72 10.89 13.78
CA LEU A 24 20.29 12.29 13.60
C LEU A 24 21.14 13.26 14.43
N LYS A 25 21.54 12.88 15.64
CA LYS A 25 22.45 13.70 16.47
C LYS A 25 23.85 13.78 15.88
N GLU A 26 24.35 12.68 15.31
CA GLU A 26 25.67 12.62 14.68
C GLU A 26 25.79 13.57 13.48
N ILE A 27 24.70 13.79 12.73
CA ILE A 27 24.64 14.77 11.64
C ILE A 27 24.30 16.20 12.10
N GLY A 28 24.25 16.44 13.41
CA GLY A 28 24.04 17.77 14.01
C GLY A 28 22.58 18.16 14.25
N LEU A 29 21.62 17.25 14.06
CA LEU A 29 20.21 17.52 14.36
C LEU A 29 19.96 17.39 15.87
N THR A 30 19.70 18.52 16.53
CA THR A 30 19.52 18.58 17.99
C THR A 30 18.05 18.51 18.43
N ILE A 31 17.11 18.64 17.48
CA ILE A 31 15.67 18.58 17.74
C ILE A 31 15.22 17.11 17.77
N GLU A 32 14.45 16.73 18.79
CA GLU A 32 13.92 15.38 18.90
C GLU A 32 12.86 15.14 17.79
N PRO A 33 13.06 14.12 16.94
CA PRO A 33 12.09 13.79 15.90
C PRO A 33 10.80 13.22 16.52
N HIS A 34 9.70 13.43 15.81
CA HIS A 34 8.40 12.86 16.17
C HIS A 34 7.98 11.79 15.17
N ILE A 35 7.23 10.81 15.66
CA ILE A 35 6.68 9.70 14.89
C ILE A 35 5.18 9.88 14.74
N ILE A 36 4.67 9.62 13.54
CA ILE A 36 3.22 9.62 13.30
C ILE A 36 2.60 8.36 13.89
N GLN A 37 1.43 8.53 14.49
CA GLN A 37 0.62 7.46 15.05
C GLN A 37 -0.48 7.03 14.09
N SER A 38 -1.06 5.85 14.34
CA SER A 38 -2.25 5.34 13.63
C SER A 38 -3.44 6.30 13.64
N ASN A 39 -3.53 7.21 14.61
CA ASN A 39 -4.60 8.21 14.69
C ASN A 39 -4.28 9.50 13.93
N GLY A 40 -3.17 9.57 13.19
CA GLY A 40 -2.72 10.76 12.46
C GLY A 40 -2.02 11.82 13.32
N GLY A 41 -1.93 11.61 14.64
CA GLY A 41 -1.21 12.48 15.56
C GLY A 41 0.29 12.21 15.59
N LEU A 42 1.04 13.10 16.26
CA LEU A 42 2.47 12.95 16.50
C LEU A 42 2.75 12.41 17.91
N MET A 43 3.87 11.69 18.06
CA MET A 43 4.41 11.29 19.36
C MET A 43 5.93 11.30 19.39
N SER A 44 6.49 11.37 20.61
CA SER A 44 7.92 11.20 20.82
C SER A 44 8.38 9.80 20.43
N ILE A 45 9.67 9.66 20.12
CA ILE A 45 10.31 8.36 19.89
C ILE A 45 10.23 7.48 21.14
N SER A 46 10.39 8.06 22.33
CA SER A 46 10.24 7.32 23.60
C SER A 46 8.85 6.67 23.75
N THR A 47 7.79 7.40 23.38
CA THR A 47 6.42 6.87 23.39
C THR A 47 6.23 5.78 22.34
N ALA A 48 6.78 5.99 21.15
CA ALA A 48 6.73 5.02 20.05
C ALA A 48 7.42 3.70 20.39
N ALA A 49 8.57 3.77 21.08
CA ALA A 49 9.30 2.60 21.56
C ALA A 49 8.54 1.84 22.67
N ALA A 50 7.84 2.56 23.56
CA ALA A 50 7.04 1.94 24.62
C ALA A 50 5.71 1.34 24.11
N ALA A 51 5.12 1.96 23.09
CA ALA A 51 3.83 1.59 22.52
C ALA A 51 3.88 1.46 20.98
N PRO A 52 4.73 0.56 20.43
CA PRO A 52 4.89 0.34 18.98
C PRO A 52 3.56 0.00 18.28
N VAL A 53 2.60 -0.58 18.98
CA VAL A 53 1.29 -0.87 18.41
C VAL A 53 0.51 0.38 17.96
N ARG A 54 0.94 1.57 18.39
CA ARG A 54 0.39 2.87 17.95
C ARG A 54 1.00 3.37 16.63
N THR A 55 2.02 2.71 16.08
CA THR A 55 2.62 3.09 14.78
C THR A 55 2.04 2.31 13.62
N VAL A 56 1.14 1.35 13.87
CA VAL A 56 0.69 0.48 12.78
C VAL A 56 -0.24 1.23 11.83
N LEU A 57 0.04 1.16 10.53
CA LEU A 57 -0.57 2.01 9.50
C LEU A 57 -0.33 3.53 9.70
N SER A 58 0.74 3.92 10.40
CA SER A 58 1.11 5.33 10.57
C SER A 58 1.44 6.05 9.26
N GLY A 59 2.04 5.35 8.28
CA GLY A 59 2.33 5.89 6.95
C GLY A 59 1.06 6.29 6.19
N PRO A 60 0.13 5.36 5.93
CA PRO A 60 -1.16 5.68 5.32
C PRO A 60 -1.95 6.75 6.12
N SER A 61 -1.88 6.71 7.46
CA SER A 61 -2.49 7.73 8.32
C SER A 61 -1.91 9.12 8.06
N ALA A 62 -0.60 9.24 7.87
CA ALA A 62 0.06 10.48 7.49
C ALA A 62 -0.44 11.00 6.13
N GLY A 63 -0.57 10.09 5.15
CA GLY A 63 -1.11 10.40 3.83
C GLY A 63 -2.53 10.95 3.91
N VAL A 64 -3.38 10.35 4.72
CA VAL A 64 -4.76 10.82 4.96
C VAL A 64 -4.79 12.19 5.64
N VAL A 65 -3.94 12.44 6.64
CA VAL A 65 -3.83 13.76 7.28
C VAL A 65 -3.36 14.82 6.28
N GLY A 66 -2.40 14.49 5.42
CA GLY A 66 -1.95 15.35 4.33
C GLY A 66 -3.07 15.64 3.32
N ALA A 67 -3.81 14.61 2.92
CA ALA A 67 -4.94 14.75 2.02
C ALA A 67 -6.05 15.64 2.61
N ALA A 68 -6.34 15.50 3.91
CA ALA A 68 -7.27 16.36 4.64
C ALA A 68 -6.83 17.83 4.60
N TYR A 69 -5.53 18.09 4.75
CA TYR A 69 -4.99 19.45 4.66
C TYR A 69 -5.16 20.03 3.25
N VAL A 70 -4.78 19.27 2.21
CA VAL A 70 -4.93 19.71 0.81
C VAL A 70 -6.39 19.91 0.43
N ALA A 71 -7.28 19.01 0.87
CA ALA A 71 -8.74 19.10 0.67
C ALA A 71 -9.32 20.43 1.18
N ARG A 72 -8.91 20.87 2.38
CA ARG A 72 -9.33 22.17 2.93
C ARG A 72 -8.84 23.33 2.07
N LEU A 73 -7.58 23.31 1.65
CA LEU A 73 -7.01 24.36 0.81
C LEU A 73 -7.69 24.44 -0.56
N ALA A 74 -8.09 23.28 -1.11
CA ALA A 74 -8.78 23.19 -2.39
C ALA A 74 -10.28 23.54 -2.32
N GLY A 75 -10.86 23.66 -1.11
CA GLY A 75 -12.31 23.83 -0.94
C GLY A 75 -13.12 22.59 -1.32
N ILE A 76 -12.51 21.41 -1.32
CA ILE A 76 -13.14 20.12 -1.62
C ILE A 76 -13.06 19.26 -0.36
N PRO A 77 -13.96 19.45 0.62
CA PRO A 77 -13.80 18.86 1.94
C PRO A 77 -14.14 17.36 1.99
N ASP A 78 -14.94 16.87 1.05
CA ASP A 78 -15.37 15.48 0.98
C ASP A 78 -14.57 14.75 -0.09
N ILE A 79 -13.69 13.85 0.35
CA ILE A 79 -12.77 13.15 -0.55
C ILE A 79 -12.61 11.68 -0.14
N ILE A 80 -12.26 10.87 -1.14
CA ILE A 80 -11.74 9.52 -0.93
C ILE A 80 -10.26 9.52 -1.28
N THR A 81 -9.42 9.09 -0.36
CA THR A 81 -8.00 8.87 -0.64
C THR A 81 -7.80 7.51 -1.29
N LEU A 82 -6.84 7.43 -2.21
CA LEU A 82 -6.38 6.18 -2.82
C LEU A 82 -4.87 6.24 -2.94
N ASP A 83 -4.17 5.45 -2.13
CA ASP A 83 -2.72 5.33 -2.12
C ASP A 83 -2.33 3.91 -2.53
N MET A 84 -1.81 3.75 -3.75
CA MET A 84 -1.37 2.45 -4.27
C MET A 84 0.16 2.35 -4.20
N GLY A 85 0.66 1.42 -3.40
CA GLY A 85 2.07 1.06 -3.34
C GLY A 85 2.42 -0.18 -4.16
N GLY A 86 3.59 -0.75 -3.88
CA GLY A 86 4.06 -1.99 -4.49
C GLY A 86 3.32 -3.24 -4.02
N THR A 87 2.69 -3.25 -2.84
CA THR A 87 2.10 -4.47 -2.26
C THR A 87 0.60 -4.32 -1.98
N SER A 88 0.16 -3.12 -1.65
CA SER A 88 -1.20 -2.84 -1.21
C SER A 88 -1.72 -1.53 -1.78
N THR A 89 -3.03 -1.35 -1.68
CA THR A 89 -3.70 -0.06 -1.84
C THR A 89 -4.43 0.26 -0.55
N ASP A 90 -4.25 1.49 -0.07
CA ASP A 90 -4.91 2.03 1.12
C ASP A 90 -5.96 3.07 0.68
N VAL A 91 -7.20 2.91 1.16
CA VAL A 91 -8.29 3.87 0.90
C VAL A 91 -8.92 4.36 2.21
N SER A 92 -9.30 5.63 2.23
CA SER A 92 -9.98 6.27 3.36
C SER A 92 -11.01 7.27 2.87
N LEU A 93 -12.09 7.44 3.64
CA LEU A 93 -13.14 8.43 3.39
C LEU A 93 -12.98 9.58 4.37
N LEU A 94 -12.96 10.81 3.84
CA LEU A 94 -12.97 12.04 4.60
C LEU A 94 -14.26 12.79 4.32
N ARG A 95 -14.85 13.32 5.39
CA ARG A 95 -16.00 14.24 5.33
C ARG A 95 -15.65 15.52 6.05
N ASN A 96 -16.04 16.68 5.51
CA ASN A 96 -15.70 17.98 6.08
C ASN A 96 -14.18 18.16 6.31
N ALA A 97 -13.37 17.55 5.44
CA ALA A 97 -11.92 17.41 5.52
C ALA A 97 -11.42 16.84 6.86
N GLN A 98 -12.20 15.93 7.45
CA GLN A 98 -11.85 15.17 8.64
C GLN A 98 -11.86 13.68 8.33
N PRO A 99 -10.80 12.95 8.68
CA PRO A 99 -10.81 11.49 8.57
C PRO A 99 -11.71 10.88 9.64
N SER A 100 -12.39 9.79 9.27
CA SER A 100 -13.12 8.97 10.22
C SER A 100 -12.15 8.26 11.16
N MET A 101 -12.54 8.12 12.44
CA MET A 101 -11.75 7.43 13.46
C MET A 101 -12.42 6.11 13.84
N GLU A 102 -11.62 5.06 14.02
CA GLU A 102 -12.04 3.76 14.53
C GLU A 102 -11.37 3.48 15.89
N ALA A 103 -12.12 2.89 16.82
CA ALA A 103 -11.63 2.56 18.16
C ALA A 103 -10.60 1.40 18.18
N GLY A 104 -10.43 0.74 17.04
CA GLY A 104 -9.50 -0.35 16.84
C GLY A 104 -9.55 -0.85 15.39
N GLN A 105 -8.53 -1.61 15.02
CA GLN A 105 -8.36 -2.14 13.66
C GLN A 105 -7.97 -3.63 13.72
N LYS A 106 -8.00 -4.32 12.58
CA LYS A 106 -7.50 -5.69 12.46
C LYS A 106 -6.24 -5.71 11.60
N ILE A 107 -5.21 -6.42 12.06
CA ILE A 107 -3.95 -6.56 11.34
C ILE A 107 -3.60 -8.04 11.26
N ALA A 108 -3.41 -8.55 10.05
CA ALA A 108 -3.23 -9.98 9.79
C ALA A 108 -4.30 -10.86 10.49
N GLY A 109 -5.55 -10.36 10.58
CA GLY A 109 -6.66 -11.03 11.27
C GLY A 109 -6.73 -10.78 12.79
N TYR A 110 -5.72 -10.17 13.40
CA TYR A 110 -5.65 -9.93 14.84
C TYR A 110 -6.19 -8.55 15.23
N PRO A 111 -7.15 -8.46 16.17
CA PRO A 111 -7.68 -7.17 16.63
C PRO A 111 -6.67 -6.38 17.48
N ILE A 112 -6.55 -5.10 17.18
CA ILE A 112 -5.77 -4.09 17.89
C ILE A 112 -6.72 -3.02 18.40
N ARG A 113 -6.75 -2.78 19.72
CA ARG A 113 -7.61 -1.79 20.38
C ARG A 113 -6.87 -0.49 20.65
N VAL A 114 -6.49 0.20 19.58
CA VAL A 114 -5.87 1.52 19.62
C VAL A 114 -6.62 2.41 18.65
N PRO A 115 -6.98 3.65 19.04
CA PRO A 115 -7.60 4.60 18.11
C PRO A 115 -6.76 4.77 16.85
N ALA A 116 -7.38 4.65 15.69
CA ALA A 116 -6.74 4.77 14.39
C ALA A 116 -7.66 5.49 13.39
N ILE A 117 -7.07 6.11 12.38
CA ILE A 117 -7.81 6.57 11.20
C ILE A 117 -8.40 5.34 10.51
N ALA A 118 -9.65 5.47 10.06
CA ALA A 118 -10.35 4.45 9.30
C ALA A 118 -9.71 4.29 7.92
N ILE A 119 -8.82 3.31 7.79
CA ILE A 119 -8.14 2.96 6.54
C ILE A 119 -8.50 1.53 6.17
N HIS A 120 -8.94 1.35 4.94
CA HIS A 120 -9.18 0.03 4.38
C HIS A 120 -8.04 -0.32 3.42
N THR A 121 -7.26 -1.32 3.81
CA THR A 121 -6.13 -1.82 3.01
C THR A 121 -6.54 -3.05 2.21
N ILE A 122 -6.26 -3.06 0.92
CA ILE A 122 -6.39 -4.24 0.05
C ILE A 122 -5.05 -4.70 -0.49
N GLY A 123 -4.89 -6.01 -0.68
CA GLY A 123 -3.71 -6.65 -1.29
C GLY A 123 -3.65 -6.50 -2.81
N ALA A 124 -3.82 -5.28 -3.32
CA ALA A 124 -3.70 -4.93 -4.73
C ALA A 124 -2.74 -3.75 -4.86
N GLY A 125 -1.51 -4.00 -5.30
CA GLY A 125 -0.48 -2.99 -5.59
C GLY A 125 0.27 -3.35 -6.86
N GLY A 126 1.33 -2.59 -7.18
CA GLY A 126 2.12 -2.81 -8.40
C GLY A 126 2.74 -4.21 -8.49
N GLY A 127 3.22 -4.75 -7.38
CA GLY A 127 3.79 -6.08 -7.27
C GLY A 127 2.77 -7.20 -7.06
N SER A 128 1.46 -6.92 -7.05
CA SER A 128 0.46 -7.98 -6.91
C SER A 128 0.57 -8.97 -8.08
N ILE A 129 0.73 -10.24 -7.72
CA ILE A 129 1.01 -11.33 -8.66
C ILE A 129 -0.29 -11.79 -9.31
N ALA A 130 -0.27 -11.93 -10.63
CA ALA A 130 -1.31 -12.55 -11.41
C ALA A 130 -1.10 -14.07 -11.47
N TRP A 131 -2.16 -14.85 -11.25
CA TRP A 131 -2.08 -16.31 -11.21
C TRP A 131 -3.40 -16.94 -11.62
N THR A 132 -3.36 -18.24 -11.94
CA THR A 132 -4.55 -19.05 -12.22
C THR A 132 -4.69 -20.17 -11.20
N ASP A 133 -5.91 -20.43 -10.75
CA ASP A 133 -6.21 -21.63 -9.96
C ASP A 133 -6.38 -22.89 -10.84
N ASP A 134 -6.63 -24.04 -10.20
CA ASP A 134 -6.81 -25.33 -10.88
C ASP A 134 -8.09 -25.37 -11.74
N ALA A 135 -9.04 -24.45 -11.51
CA ALA A 135 -10.26 -24.29 -12.30
C ALA A 135 -10.11 -23.22 -13.41
N LEU A 136 -8.88 -22.78 -13.70
CA LEU A 136 -8.58 -21.70 -14.64
C LEU A 136 -9.21 -20.35 -14.28
N GLY A 137 -9.57 -20.15 -13.00
CA GLY A 137 -9.95 -18.85 -12.47
C GLY A 137 -8.75 -17.90 -12.53
N PHE A 138 -8.93 -16.71 -13.11
CA PHE A 138 -7.88 -15.71 -13.25
C PHE A 138 -7.91 -14.70 -12.10
N HIS A 139 -6.81 -14.62 -11.35
CA HIS A 139 -6.70 -13.85 -10.12
C HIS A 139 -5.49 -12.92 -10.14
N VAL A 140 -5.56 -11.85 -9.34
CA VAL A 140 -4.46 -10.92 -9.07
C VAL A 140 -4.42 -10.64 -7.57
N GLY A 141 -3.26 -10.83 -6.95
CA GLY A 141 -3.12 -10.79 -5.50
C GLY A 141 -3.78 -12.00 -4.80
N PRO A 142 -3.85 -12.03 -3.46
CA PRO A 142 -3.26 -11.06 -2.54
C PRO A 142 -1.74 -11.20 -2.41
N ARG A 143 -1.15 -12.23 -3.04
CA ARG A 143 0.31 -12.40 -3.08
C ARG A 143 0.97 -11.24 -3.81
N SER A 144 2.08 -10.75 -3.27
CA SER A 144 2.90 -9.70 -3.87
C SER A 144 4.32 -10.21 -4.10
N ALA A 145 4.93 -9.77 -5.18
CA ALA A 145 6.35 -9.97 -5.47
C ALA A 145 7.28 -9.10 -4.59
N GLY A 146 6.70 -8.15 -3.85
CA GLY A 146 7.44 -7.22 -3.00
C GLY A 146 8.36 -6.30 -3.79
N ALA A 147 9.43 -5.82 -3.15
CA ALA A 147 10.50 -5.08 -3.82
C ALA A 147 11.57 -6.01 -4.39
N VAL A 148 11.88 -7.10 -3.67
CA VAL A 148 12.81 -8.16 -4.08
C VAL A 148 12.12 -9.50 -3.79
N PRO A 149 11.96 -10.41 -4.77
CA PRO A 149 12.49 -10.34 -6.13
C PRO A 149 11.76 -9.34 -7.06
N GLY A 150 10.62 -8.79 -6.63
CA GLY A 150 9.90 -7.73 -7.33
C GLY A 150 9.22 -8.16 -8.64
N PRO A 151 8.51 -7.24 -9.31
CA PRO A 151 8.08 -7.39 -10.71
C PRO A 151 9.19 -7.93 -11.61
N ALA A 152 8.84 -8.78 -12.57
CA ALA A 152 9.82 -9.37 -13.48
C ALA A 152 10.58 -8.29 -14.27
N ALA A 153 9.88 -7.22 -14.63
CA ALA A 153 10.42 -6.03 -15.29
C ALA A 153 11.59 -5.37 -14.54
N TYR A 154 11.73 -5.61 -13.23
CA TYR A 154 12.80 -5.00 -12.43
C TYR A 154 14.14 -5.72 -12.57
N GLY A 155 14.16 -6.95 -13.11
CA GLY A 155 15.40 -7.71 -13.32
C GLY A 155 16.08 -8.19 -12.03
N LEU A 156 15.37 -8.21 -10.91
CA LEU A 156 15.90 -8.62 -9.58
C LEU A 156 15.62 -10.09 -9.25
N GLY A 157 15.36 -10.92 -10.27
CA GLY A 157 15.09 -12.35 -10.13
C GLY A 157 13.61 -12.72 -10.06
N GLY A 158 12.69 -11.76 -10.19
CA GLY A 158 11.26 -12.03 -10.29
C GLY A 158 10.89 -12.63 -11.65
N ASP A 159 10.01 -13.64 -11.64
CA ASP A 159 9.55 -14.34 -12.86
C ASP A 159 8.01 -14.45 -12.96
N GLN A 160 7.29 -14.06 -11.91
CA GLN A 160 5.84 -14.09 -11.88
C GLN A 160 5.25 -12.80 -12.46
N PRO A 161 4.16 -12.86 -13.24
CA PRO A 161 3.54 -11.67 -13.81
C PRO A 161 2.90 -10.81 -12.71
N THR A 162 3.15 -9.51 -12.73
CA THR A 162 2.59 -8.55 -11.77
C THR A 162 1.77 -7.44 -12.44
N VAL A 163 1.09 -6.62 -11.63
CA VAL A 163 0.39 -5.41 -12.09
C VAL A 163 1.38 -4.42 -12.75
N THR A 164 2.60 -4.29 -12.23
CA THR A 164 3.65 -3.46 -12.83
C THR A 164 4.09 -4.01 -14.18
N ASP A 165 4.30 -5.33 -14.30
CA ASP A 165 4.66 -5.97 -15.59
C ASP A 165 3.59 -5.70 -16.65
N ALA A 166 2.31 -5.80 -16.29
CA ALA A 166 1.20 -5.49 -17.18
C ALA A 166 1.19 -4.02 -17.62
N ASN A 167 1.46 -3.07 -16.70
CA ASN A 167 1.55 -1.65 -17.05
C ASN A 167 2.73 -1.35 -17.98
N ILE A 168 3.88 -1.99 -17.77
CA ILE A 168 5.06 -1.88 -18.65
C ILE A 168 4.74 -2.44 -20.03
N LEU A 169 4.15 -3.64 -20.12
CA LEU A 169 3.84 -4.28 -21.39
C LEU A 169 2.87 -3.44 -22.24
N LEU A 170 1.87 -2.85 -21.59
CA LEU A 170 0.86 -1.98 -22.21
C LEU A 170 1.35 -0.55 -22.46
N GLY A 171 2.60 -0.21 -22.10
CA GLY A 171 3.19 1.12 -22.32
C GLY A 171 2.59 2.23 -21.45
N ARG A 172 1.97 1.88 -20.33
CA ARG A 172 1.44 2.86 -19.34
C ARG A 172 2.53 3.41 -18.42
N LEU A 173 3.56 2.59 -18.20
CA LEU A 173 4.79 2.97 -17.51
C LEU A 173 5.93 2.99 -18.52
N ASN A 174 6.95 3.82 -18.25
CA ASN A 174 8.14 3.90 -19.09
C ASN A 174 8.81 2.53 -19.17
N GLN A 175 9.07 2.07 -20.39
CA GLN A 175 9.49 0.71 -20.69
C GLN A 175 11.01 0.49 -20.61
N GLU A 176 11.78 1.55 -20.37
CA GLU A 176 13.24 1.55 -20.32
C GLU A 176 13.77 1.85 -18.92
N SER A 177 13.12 2.75 -18.18
CA SER A 177 13.52 3.08 -16.81
C SER A 177 12.40 3.72 -15.98
N LEU A 178 12.49 3.57 -14.65
CA LEU A 178 11.68 4.26 -13.64
C LEU A 178 12.59 5.10 -12.73
N LEU A 179 11.98 5.81 -11.76
CA LEU A 179 12.67 6.64 -10.76
C LEU A 179 13.63 7.67 -11.39
N GLY A 180 13.16 8.36 -12.44
CA GLY A 180 13.98 9.38 -13.12
C GLY A 180 15.20 8.83 -13.87
N GLY A 181 15.23 7.53 -14.16
CA GLY A 181 16.33 6.86 -14.87
C GLY A 181 17.23 6.01 -13.97
N GLU A 182 17.05 6.09 -12.64
CA GLU A 182 17.87 5.34 -11.68
C GLU A 182 17.56 3.84 -11.66
N MET A 183 16.38 3.44 -12.14
CA MET A 183 15.93 2.06 -12.13
C MET A 183 15.70 1.56 -13.56
N PRO A 184 16.65 0.80 -14.15
CA PRO A 184 16.45 0.16 -15.45
C PRO A 184 15.25 -0.78 -15.44
N ILE A 185 14.53 -0.82 -16.57
CA ILE A 185 13.40 -1.71 -16.78
C ILE A 185 13.66 -2.64 -17.96
N TYR A 186 13.35 -3.91 -17.74
CA TYR A 186 13.53 -4.99 -18.68
C TYR A 186 12.16 -5.45 -19.20
N ARG A 187 11.66 -4.76 -20.23
CA ARG A 187 10.35 -5.08 -20.85
C ARG A 187 10.26 -6.53 -21.33
N ASP A 188 11.35 -7.13 -21.78
CA ASP A 188 11.37 -8.51 -22.24
C ASP A 188 11.11 -9.52 -21.11
N LEU A 189 11.53 -9.21 -19.87
CA LEU A 189 11.22 -10.00 -18.69
C LEU A 189 9.74 -9.89 -18.32
N ALA A 190 9.18 -8.69 -18.39
CA ALA A 190 7.73 -8.47 -18.22
C ALA A 190 6.92 -9.25 -19.28
N ASP A 191 7.35 -9.21 -20.54
CA ASP A 191 6.71 -9.93 -21.65
C ASP A 191 6.71 -11.44 -21.40
N LYS A 192 7.86 -12.03 -21.04
CA LYS A 192 7.99 -13.46 -20.69
C LYS A 192 7.10 -13.85 -19.52
N ALA A 193 7.07 -13.03 -18.46
CA ALA A 193 6.25 -13.30 -17.28
C ALA A 193 4.75 -13.31 -17.63
N VAL A 194 4.27 -12.31 -18.38
CA VAL A 194 2.86 -12.24 -18.82
C VAL A 194 2.54 -13.34 -19.83
N GLU A 195 3.48 -13.71 -20.70
CA GLU A 195 3.29 -14.81 -21.66
C GLU A 195 3.02 -16.15 -20.94
N SER A 196 3.69 -16.40 -19.80
CA SER A 196 3.53 -17.64 -19.04
C SER A 196 2.08 -17.90 -18.62
N ILE A 197 1.36 -16.85 -18.21
CA ILE A 197 -0.05 -16.94 -17.81
C ILE A 197 -1.00 -16.83 -19.00
N ALA A 198 -0.63 -16.04 -20.03
CA ALA A 198 -1.41 -15.92 -21.25
C ALA A 198 -1.57 -17.27 -21.97
N LYS A 199 -0.48 -18.07 -22.02
CA LYS A 199 -0.47 -19.43 -22.57
C LYS A 199 -1.40 -20.38 -21.81
N ARG A 200 -1.46 -20.26 -20.47
CA ARG A 200 -2.36 -21.10 -19.64
C ARG A 200 -3.83 -20.75 -19.81
N LEU A 201 -4.12 -19.48 -20.07
CA LEU A 201 -5.48 -18.96 -20.27
C LEU A 201 -5.97 -19.05 -21.73
N ASP A 202 -5.10 -19.44 -22.67
CA ASP A 202 -5.37 -19.39 -24.12
C ASP A 202 -5.86 -18.01 -24.59
N LEU A 203 -5.17 -16.96 -24.14
CA LEU A 203 -5.48 -15.56 -24.45
C LEU A 203 -4.28 -14.82 -25.07
N PRO A 204 -4.51 -13.83 -25.95
CA PRO A 204 -3.45 -12.93 -26.41
C PRO A 204 -2.77 -12.21 -25.24
N LYS A 205 -1.45 -12.02 -25.30
CA LYS A 205 -0.65 -11.42 -24.22
C LYS A 205 -1.16 -10.04 -23.80
N GLU A 206 -1.49 -9.19 -24.76
CA GLU A 206 -1.99 -7.84 -24.54
C GLU A 206 -3.34 -7.86 -23.82
N ARG A 207 -4.20 -8.81 -24.20
CA ARG A 207 -5.51 -9.01 -23.54
C ARG A 207 -5.33 -9.53 -22.12
N THR A 208 -4.38 -10.43 -21.91
CA THR A 208 -4.04 -10.94 -20.58
C THR A 208 -3.52 -9.82 -19.68
N ALA A 209 -2.58 -8.99 -20.16
CA ALA A 209 -2.08 -7.83 -19.43
C ALA A 209 -3.21 -6.84 -19.08
N ALA A 210 -4.10 -6.54 -20.03
CA ALA A 210 -5.26 -5.70 -19.77
C ALA A 210 -6.18 -6.31 -18.69
N GLY A 211 -6.36 -7.63 -18.71
CA GLY A 211 -7.09 -8.38 -17.69
C GLY A 211 -6.48 -8.28 -16.30
N ILE A 212 -5.14 -8.37 -16.18
CA ILE A 212 -4.43 -8.16 -14.90
C ILE A 212 -4.82 -6.80 -14.30
N LEU A 213 -4.74 -5.74 -15.11
CA LEU A 213 -5.10 -4.40 -14.66
C LEU A 213 -6.58 -4.28 -14.32
N GLN A 214 -7.46 -4.89 -15.10
CA GLN A 214 -8.90 -4.85 -14.85
C GLN A 214 -9.28 -5.54 -13.54
N ILE A 215 -8.64 -6.66 -13.20
CA ILE A 215 -8.87 -7.36 -11.93
C ILE A 215 -8.37 -6.50 -10.75
N ALA A 216 -7.17 -5.91 -10.87
CA ALA A 216 -6.62 -5.02 -9.85
C ALA A 216 -7.51 -3.80 -9.61
N VAL A 217 -7.95 -3.12 -10.69
CA VAL A 217 -8.88 -1.99 -10.62
C VAL A 217 -10.21 -2.41 -10.02
N SER A 218 -10.74 -3.58 -10.38
CA SER A 218 -11.99 -4.10 -9.80
C SER A 218 -11.88 -4.33 -8.29
N ALA A 219 -10.71 -4.76 -7.80
CA ALA A 219 -10.45 -4.87 -6.37
C ALA A 219 -10.44 -3.49 -5.68
N MET A 220 -9.81 -2.49 -6.28
CA MET A 220 -9.80 -1.11 -5.77
C MET A 220 -11.20 -0.49 -5.76
N VAL A 221 -12.00 -0.70 -6.81
CA VAL A 221 -13.40 -0.23 -6.87
C VAL A 221 -14.23 -0.85 -5.74
N ARG A 222 -14.05 -2.14 -5.46
CA ARG A 222 -14.71 -2.79 -4.31
C ARG A 222 -14.26 -2.17 -2.98
N ALA A 223 -12.97 -1.91 -2.80
CA ALA A 223 -12.47 -1.25 -1.59
C ALA A 223 -13.10 0.13 -1.37
N VAL A 224 -13.23 0.93 -2.44
CA VAL A 224 -13.89 2.24 -2.38
C VAL A 224 -15.36 2.11 -1.99
N ARG A 225 -16.09 1.10 -2.51
CA ARG A 225 -17.49 0.86 -2.13
C ARG A 225 -17.66 0.47 -0.66
N VAL A 226 -16.73 -0.32 -0.12
CA VAL A 226 -16.72 -0.73 1.31
C VAL A 226 -16.62 0.48 2.24
N ILE A 227 -15.78 1.47 1.90
CA ILE A 227 -15.59 2.66 2.74
C ILE A 227 -16.64 3.76 2.49
N SER A 228 -17.46 3.65 1.44
CA SER A 228 -18.51 4.63 1.09
C SER A 228 -19.90 4.03 1.28
N VAL A 229 -20.43 3.36 0.26
CA VAL A 229 -21.81 2.84 0.22
C VAL A 229 -22.12 1.92 1.41
N GLU A 230 -21.20 1.03 1.78
CA GLU A 230 -21.42 0.10 2.88
C GLU A 230 -21.37 0.77 4.27
N LYS A 231 -20.84 1.99 4.34
CA LYS A 231 -20.91 2.87 5.53
C LYS A 231 -22.11 3.82 5.48
N GLY A 232 -22.99 3.70 4.47
CA GLY A 232 -24.19 4.52 4.31
C GLY A 232 -23.98 5.84 3.55
N GLU A 233 -22.84 6.00 2.89
CA GLU A 233 -22.42 7.24 2.25
C GLU A 233 -22.58 7.17 0.73
N ASP A 234 -23.16 8.21 0.10
CA ASP A 234 -23.20 8.33 -1.36
C ASP A 234 -21.84 8.85 -1.89
N PRO A 235 -21.12 8.08 -2.72
CA PRO A 235 -19.88 8.54 -3.34
C PRO A 235 -20.08 9.60 -4.44
N GLN A 236 -21.32 9.90 -4.86
CA GLN A 236 -21.64 10.96 -5.84
C GLN A 236 -21.85 12.34 -5.21
N GLY A 237 -21.92 12.44 -3.89
CA GLY A 237 -22.18 13.69 -3.15
C GLY A 237 -23.54 13.70 -2.49
#